data_AF-U9T4U5-F1
#
_entry.id   AF-U9T4U5-F1
#
_cell.length_a   1.000
_cell.length_b   1.000
_cell.length_c   1.000
_cell.angle_alpha   90.00
_cell.angle_beta   90.00
_cell.angle_gamma   90.00
#
_symmetry.space_group_name_H-M   'P 1'
#
loop_
_entity.id
_entity.type
_entity.pdbx_description
1 polymer ?
#
loop_
_entity_poly.entity_id
_entity_poly.type
_entity_poly.pdbx_seq_one_letter_code
_entity_poly.pdbx_strand_id
1 'polypeptide(L)'
;RPPNAFILYRRAKQPTIVAQHQGITNNEVSKEIGKMWHEEPMEVRLKFQKMAEAAKEEHMKKYPEYRYRPRRPQERKRRVQTREASNRRSSAPTLPHRVSS
;
A
#
# COMPACT_ATOMS: atom_id res chain seq x y z
N ARG A 1 -2.86 10.50 5.17
CA ARG A 1 -3.68 11.00 4.06
C ARG A 1 -5.03 10.33 4.17
N PRO A 2 -6.12 11.06 3.97
CA PRO A 2 -7.43 10.45 3.89
C PRO A 2 -7.47 9.49 2.69
N PRO A 3 -8.17 8.35 2.81
CA PRO A 3 -8.34 7.42 1.69
C PRO A 3 -9.18 8.08 0.59
N ASN A 4 -8.77 7.92 -0.67
CA ASN A 4 -9.58 8.36 -1.81
C ASN A 4 -10.64 7.29 -2.16
N ALA A 5 -11.55 7.63 -3.08
CA ALA A 5 -12.65 6.76 -3.50
C ALA A 5 -12.16 5.38 -3.98
N PHE A 6 -11.08 5.38 -4.78
CA PHE A 6 -10.47 4.15 -5.29
C PHE A 6 -9.84 3.28 -4.18
N ILE A 7 -9.21 3.88 -3.18
CA ILE A 7 -8.63 3.13 -2.05
C ILE A 7 -9.73 2.48 -1.21
N LEU A 8 -10.87 3.16 -1.02
CA LEU A 8 -12.03 2.58 -0.34
C LEU A 8 -12.63 1.42 -1.16
N TYR A 9 -12.80 1.61 -2.46
CA TYR A 9 -13.27 0.58 -3.38
C TYR A 9 -12.36 -0.65 -3.39
N ARG A 10 -11.05 -0.43 -3.52
CA ARG A 10 -10.03 -1.49 -3.49
C ARG A 10 -10.09 -2.30 -2.21
N ARG A 11 -10.20 -1.66 -1.06
CA ARG A 11 -10.28 -2.36 0.23
C ARG A 11 -11.49 -3.28 0.32
N ALA A 12 -12.61 -2.90 -0.30
CA ALA A 12 -13.82 -3.72 -0.34
C ALA A 12 -13.68 -4.92 -1.30
N LYS A 13 -13.07 -4.73 -2.49
CA LYS A 13 -13.00 -5.76 -3.54
C LYS A 13 -11.77 -6.68 -3.45
N GLN A 14 -10.66 -6.20 -2.91
CA GLN A 14 -9.42 -6.96 -2.75
C GLN A 14 -9.59 -8.33 -2.05
N PRO A 15 -10.29 -8.46 -0.90
CA PRO A 15 -10.46 -9.76 -0.26
C PRO A 15 -11.23 -10.74 -1.16
N THR A 16 -12.22 -10.28 -1.93
CA THR A 16 -12.96 -11.11 -2.89
C THR A 16 -12.03 -11.66 -3.98
N ILE A 17 -11.20 -10.80 -4.58
CA ILE A 17 -10.27 -11.23 -5.64
C ILE A 17 -9.19 -12.16 -5.11
N VAL A 18 -8.66 -11.90 -3.91
CA VAL A 18 -7.65 -12.76 -3.28
C VAL A 18 -8.26 -14.12 -2.89
N ALA A 19 -9.52 -14.16 -2.48
CA ALA A 19 -10.24 -15.41 -2.20
C ALA A 19 -10.51 -16.22 -3.49
N GLN A 20 -10.81 -15.53 -4.60
CA GLN A 20 -11.03 -16.17 -5.91
C GLN A 20 -9.74 -16.67 -6.55
N HIS A 21 -8.63 -15.93 -6.39
CA HIS A 21 -7.33 -16.24 -6.96
C HIS A 21 -6.29 -16.45 -5.86
N GLN A 22 -6.15 -17.68 -5.38
CA GLN A 22 -5.11 -18.03 -4.43
C GLN A 22 -3.72 -17.85 -5.07
N GLY A 23 -2.88 -17.00 -4.46
CA GLY A 23 -1.53 -16.72 -4.96
C GLY A 23 -1.41 -15.56 -5.96
N ILE A 24 -2.49 -14.79 -6.20
CA ILE A 24 -2.40 -13.59 -7.03
C ILE A 24 -1.48 -12.53 -6.41
N THR A 25 -0.63 -11.91 -7.23
CA THR A 25 0.23 -10.83 -6.76
C THR A 25 -0.57 -9.54 -6.55
N ASN A 26 -0.14 -8.71 -5.60
CA ASN A 26 -0.75 -7.38 -5.37
C ASN A 26 -0.76 -6.48 -6.63
N ASN A 27 0.14 -6.73 -7.59
CA ASN A 27 0.18 -5.99 -8.85
C ASN A 27 -1.02 -6.36 -9.74
N GLU A 28 -1.28 -7.65 -9.91
CA GLU A 28 -2.41 -8.16 -10.69
C GLU A 28 -3.75 -7.77 -10.05
N VAL A 29 -3.87 -7.88 -8.72
CA VAL A 29 -5.06 -7.36 -7.99
C VAL A 29 -5.29 -5.88 -8.26
N SER A 30 -4.22 -5.08 -8.32
CA SER A 30 -4.35 -3.63 -8.57
C SER A 30 -4.81 -3.33 -9.99
N LYS A 31 -4.37 -4.13 -10.98
CA LYS A 31 -4.83 -4.01 -12.38
C LYS A 31 -6.30 -4.38 -12.50
N GLU A 32 -6.70 -5.51 -11.94
CA GLU A 32 -8.09 -6.00 -12.02
C GLU A 32 -9.06 -5.02 -11.37
N ILE A 33 -8.78 -4.58 -10.13
CA ILE A 33 -9.60 -3.57 -9.44
C ILE A 33 -9.63 -2.25 -10.20
N GLY A 34 -8.52 -1.88 -10.85
CA GLY A 34 -8.45 -0.70 -11.71
C GLY A 34 -9.43 -0.77 -12.87
N LYS A 35 -9.51 -1.93 -13.54
CA LYS A 35 -10.46 -2.20 -14.62
C LYS A 35 -11.90 -2.19 -14.11
N MET A 36 -12.18 -2.95 -13.05
CA MET A 36 -13.51 -2.98 -12.42
C MET A 36 -13.98 -1.59 -12.02
N TRP A 37 -13.12 -0.74 -11.46
CA TRP A 37 -13.49 0.63 -11.08
C TRP A 37 -13.89 1.52 -12.27
N HIS A 38 -13.30 1.30 -13.45
CA HIS A 38 -13.66 2.03 -14.66
C HIS A 38 -15.00 1.55 -15.24
N GLU A 39 -15.26 0.25 -15.15
CA GLU A 39 -16.49 -0.41 -15.61
C GLU A 39 -17.66 -0.25 -14.62
N GLU A 40 -17.38 0.06 -13.35
CA GLU A 40 -18.39 0.19 -12.31
C GLU A 40 -19.36 1.35 -12.60
N PRO A 41 -20.67 1.18 -12.33
CA PRO A 41 -21.67 2.21 -12.56
C PRO A 41 -21.37 3.52 -11.80
N MET A 42 -21.78 4.63 -12.41
CA MET A 42 -21.54 5.97 -11.88
C MET A 42 -22.09 6.15 -10.47
N GLU A 43 -23.23 5.53 -10.14
CA GLU A 43 -23.83 5.54 -8.81
C GLU A 43 -22.89 4.99 -7.73
N VAL A 44 -22.24 3.87 -8.03
CA VAL A 44 -21.30 3.22 -7.12
C VAL A 44 -20.07 4.10 -6.97
N ARG A 45 -19.52 4.62 -8.07
CA ARG A 45 -18.39 5.56 -8.04
C ARG A 45 -18.70 6.80 -7.21
N LEU A 46 -19.91 7.35 -7.36
CA LEU A 46 -20.39 8.50 -6.59
C LEU A 46 -20.53 8.18 -5.10
N LYS A 47 -21.03 6.99 -4.75
CA LYS A 47 -21.09 6.53 -3.35
C LYS A 47 -19.70 6.50 -2.72
N PHE A 48 -18.70 5.93 -3.41
CA PHE A 48 -17.32 5.91 -2.92
C PHE A 48 -16.66 7.29 -2.92
N GLN A 49 -17.04 8.18 -3.84
CA GLN A 49 -16.60 9.57 -3.86
C GLN A 49 -17.11 10.34 -2.63
N LYS A 50 -18.40 10.26 -2.31
CA LYS A 50 -18.98 10.87 -1.11
C LYS A 50 -18.31 10.35 0.17
N MET A 51 -18.07 9.03 0.26
CA MET A 51 -17.35 8.47 1.42
C MET A 51 -15.91 8.97 1.53
N ALA A 52 -15.22 9.16 0.40
CA ALA A 52 -13.87 9.72 0.38
C ALA A 52 -13.85 11.20 0.76
N GLU A 53 -14.85 11.97 0.33
CA GLU A 53 -15.03 13.37 0.75
C GLU A 53 -15.28 13.47 2.25
N ALA A 54 -16.21 12.67 2.79
CA ALA A 54 -16.46 12.63 4.23
C ALA A 54 -15.19 12.25 5.02
N ALA A 55 -14.44 11.24 4.57
CA ALA A 55 -13.18 10.85 5.21
C ALA A 55 -12.10 11.94 5.10
N LYS A 56 -12.10 12.73 4.01
CA LYS A 56 -11.20 13.86 3.82
C LYS A 56 -11.55 14.99 4.79
N GLU A 57 -12.82 15.34 4.91
CA GLU A 57 -13.31 16.36 5.83
C GLU A 57 -13.06 15.99 7.29
N GLU A 58 -13.38 14.74 7.67
CA GLU A 58 -13.11 14.23 9.02
C GLU A 58 -11.61 14.31 9.34
N HIS A 59 -10.75 13.92 8.39
CA HIS A 59 -9.30 14.00 8.58
C HIS A 59 -8.81 15.44 8.72
N MET A 60 -9.33 16.38 7.92
CA MET A 60 -8.97 17.80 8.07
C MET A 60 -9.46 18.37 9.40
N LYS A 61 -10.66 18.02 9.84
CA LYS A 61 -11.21 18.47 11.13
C LYS A 61 -10.40 17.91 12.29
N LYS A 62 -10.02 16.63 12.24
CA LYS A 62 -9.25 15.95 13.28
C LYS A 62 -7.77 16.36 13.29
N TYR A 63 -7.23 16.72 12.14
CA TYR A 63 -5.84 17.12 11.97
C TYR A 63 -5.77 18.44 11.18
N PRO A 64 -6.09 19.58 11.82
CA PRO A 64 -6.07 20.88 11.14
C PRO A 64 -4.66 21.29 10.67
N GLU A 65 -3.60 20.80 11.33
CA GLU A 65 -2.20 20.98 10.91
C GLU A 65 -1.71 19.94 9.88
N TYR A 66 -2.60 19.09 9.36
CA TYR A 66 -2.21 18.04 8.42
C TYR A 66 -1.73 18.62 7.09
N ARG A 67 -0.41 18.64 6.89
CA ARG A 67 0.22 19.01 5.62
C ARG A 67 0.87 17.80 4.95
N TYR A 68 0.37 17.45 3.77
CA TYR A 68 0.99 16.40 2.97
C TYR A 68 2.37 16.86 2.47
N ARG A 69 3.44 16.25 2.99
CA ARG A 69 4.82 16.46 2.54
C ARG A 69 5.29 15.23 1.74
N PRO A 70 5.17 15.20 0.40
CA PRO A 70 5.77 14.15 -0.42
C PRO A 70 7.28 14.05 -0.13
N ARG A 71 7.80 12.83 0.07
CA ARG A 71 9.24 12.63 0.22
C ARG A 71 9.94 12.86 -1.12
N ARG A 72 11.11 13.49 -1.08
CA ARG A 72 11.92 13.76 -2.27
C ARG A 72 12.49 12.45 -2.84
N PRO A 73 12.59 12.29 -4.16
CA PRO A 73 13.07 11.04 -4.80
C PRO A 73 14.43 10.54 -4.30
N GLN A 74 15.32 11.45 -3.90
CA GLN A 74 16.66 11.11 -3.38
C GLN A 74 16.61 10.32 -2.05
N GLU A 75 15.59 10.52 -1.20
CA GLU A 75 15.44 9.75 0.04
C GLU A 75 14.89 8.34 -0.19
N ARG A 76 14.16 8.12 -1.30
CA ARG A 76 13.62 6.79 -1.64
C ARG A 76 14.72 5.80 -2.03
N LYS A 77 15.78 6.27 -2.71
CA LYS A 77 16.94 5.43 -3.08
C LYS A 77 17.69 4.88 -1.87
N ARG A 78 17.85 5.69 -0.80
CA ARG A 78 18.52 5.25 0.45
C ARG A 78 17.84 4.03 1.07
N ARG A 79 16.50 3.98 1.09
CA ARG A 79 15.78 2.85 1.69
C ARG A 79 15.85 1.56 0.87
N VAL A 80 15.97 1.64 -0.46
CA VAL A 80 16.20 0.44 -1.30
C VAL A 80 17.57 -0.15 -0.97
N GLN A 81 18.61 0.69 -0.90
CA GLN A 81 19.96 0.26 -0.52
C GLN A 81 20.03 -0.29 0.91
N THR A 82 19.37 0.33 1.89
CA THR A 82 19.33 -0.21 3.27
C THR A 82 18.61 -1.55 3.33
N ARG A 83 17.52 -1.75 2.56
CA ARG A 83 16.81 -3.04 2.52
C ARG A 83 17.64 -4.14 1.87
N GLU A 84 18.35 -3.85 0.78
CA GLU A 84 19.28 -4.81 0.17
C GLU A 84 20.47 -5.15 1.09
N ALA A 85 21.03 -4.15 1.79
CA ALA A 85 22.10 -4.37 2.77
C ALA A 85 21.64 -5.21 3.98
N SER A 86 20.39 -5.03 4.43
CA SER A 86 19.79 -5.81 5.51
C SER A 86 19.58 -7.27 5.10
N ASN A 87 19.13 -7.50 3.86
CA ASN A 87 18.85 -8.84 3.33
C ASN A 87 20.14 -9.66 3.10
N ARG A 88 21.25 -9.01 2.75
CA ARG A 88 22.56 -9.67 2.60
C ARG A 88 23.19 -10.08 3.93
N ARG A 89 22.91 -9.37 5.03
CA ARG A 89 23.42 -9.75 6.39
C ARG A 89 22.71 -10.95 6.99
N SER A 90 21.49 -11.26 6.55
CA SER A 90 20.73 -12.44 7.01
C SER A 90 21.15 -13.75 6.33
N SER A 91 22.05 -13.70 5.34
CA SER A 91 22.47 -14.86 4.54
C SER A 91 23.92 -15.30 4.78
N ALA A 92 24.58 -14.79 5.82
CA ALA A 92 25.95 -15.21 6.15
C ALA A 92 25.93 -16.56 6.90
N PRO A 93 26.64 -17.60 6.43
CA PRO A 93 26.74 -18.87 7.13
C PRO A 93 27.51 -18.67 8.45
N THR A 94 26.89 -19.08 9.56
CA THR A 94 27.52 -19.14 10.89
C THR A 94 28.75 -20.04 10.83
N LEU A 95 29.94 -19.48 10.99
CA LEU A 95 31.18 -20.24 11.19
C LEU A 95 31.20 -20.81 12.62
N PRO A 96 31.58 -22.08 12.84
CA PRO A 96 31.67 -22.64 14.18
C PRO A 96 32.86 -22.05 14.94
N HIS A 97 32.60 -21.62 16.18
CA HIS A 97 33.62 -21.20 17.15
C HIS A 97 34.63 -22.33 17.39
N ARG A 98 35.89 -22.12 16.99
CA ARG A 98 37.03 -22.94 17.40
C ARG A 98 37.39 -22.59 18.83
N VAL A 99 37.17 -23.51 19.76
CA VAL A 99 37.67 -23.43 21.13
C VAL A 99 39.16 -23.76 21.10
N SER A 100 39.99 -22.93 21.73
CA SER A 100 41.40 -23.25 21.98
C SER A 100 41.74 -22.92 23.42
N SER A 101 42.49 -23.88 24.00
CA SER A 101 43.12 -23.95 25.32
C SER A 101 42.24 -24.33 26.50
#